data_AF-A0A815L6A0-F1
#
_entry.id   AF-A0A815L6A0-F1
#
_cell.length_a   1.000
_cell.length_b   1.000
_cell.length_c   1.000
_cell.angle_alpha   90.00
_cell.angle_beta   90.00
_cell.angle_gamma   90.00
#
_symmetry.space_group_name_H-M   'P 1'
#
loop_
_entity.id
_entity.type
_entity.pdbx_description
1 polymer ?
#
loop_
_entity_poly.entity_id
_entity_poly.type
_entity_poly.pdbx_seq_one_letter_code
_entity_poly.pdbx_strand_id
1 'polypeptide(L)'
;MDNSCYNPEHRCVHHPRCQNKPVCYPVPSFNQYLCPPKATNATITTTLSTTTTATATTTTVTATITTATATTTITTQQPLWTPLRGSPIDIPEDAHWEQRGVTVAGGNGEGNGTNQFYNPDGLFVDDEETLYIADQRNHRIIQWRANATTGQVVAGGNGKGNETHQLQWPTDVIVDKETDSLIICDNGNNRVVRWPRQNSTSGITIISNVDCWGLTMDEGGSLYVSLSSKGEVRRYRRGESEGTVVAGGNGRGNNLNQLDVPSFVFVDRDHTVYVSDLFNHRVMKWKKNAKIGIVVAGGHGLGSSLKQLQNARGVVVDQLGTLYVSDDGNDRIMRWPEGATQGSVAIDGKAGQWTGVNGLSFDHYGNLYVVNFDNYRVRRFDLMK
;
A
#
# COMPACT_ATOMS: atom_id res chain seq x y z
N MET A 1 7.73 -20.70 50.46
CA MET A 1 9.04 -20.10 50.77
C MET A 1 9.51 -19.41 49.51
N ASP A 2 9.62 -18.09 49.60
CA ASP A 2 10.10 -17.20 48.55
C ASP A 2 11.42 -17.70 47.96
N ASN A 3 11.54 -17.62 46.63
CA ASN A 3 12.81 -17.69 45.93
C ASN A 3 12.76 -16.75 44.71
N SER A 4 12.69 -15.45 44.98
CA SER A 4 13.03 -14.42 43.99
C SER A 4 14.54 -14.18 44.03
N CYS A 5 15.24 -14.43 42.92
CA CYS A 5 16.62 -13.97 42.74
C CYS A 5 16.64 -12.85 41.69
N TYR A 6 16.99 -11.64 42.13
CA TYR A 6 17.34 -10.52 41.25
C TYR A 6 18.86 -10.57 41.04
N ASN A 7 19.32 -10.62 39.79
CA ASN A 7 20.73 -10.43 39.45
C ASN A 7 20.83 -9.45 38.25
N PRO A 8 21.47 -8.28 38.40
CA PRO A 8 21.53 -7.27 37.34
C PRO A 8 22.56 -7.55 36.22
N GLU A 9 23.30 -8.67 36.24
CA GLU A 9 24.44 -8.86 35.32
C GLU A 9 24.39 -10.09 34.38
N HIS A 10 23.23 -10.70 34.12
CA HIS A 10 23.09 -11.77 33.11
C HIS A 10 24.14 -12.92 33.18
N ARG A 11 24.50 -13.41 34.37
CA ARG A 11 25.30 -14.65 34.51
C ARG A 11 24.61 -15.64 35.44
N CYS A 12 24.28 -16.82 34.91
CA CYS A 12 23.77 -17.95 35.69
C CYS A 12 24.92 -18.62 36.43
N VAL A 13 24.90 -18.62 37.76
CA VAL A 13 25.91 -19.30 38.58
C VAL A 13 25.24 -20.28 39.55
N HIS A 14 25.62 -21.55 39.40
CA HIS A 14 25.53 -22.68 40.33
C HIS A 14 24.14 -23.12 40.85
N HIS A 15 23.40 -23.85 40.00
CA HIS A 15 22.49 -24.90 40.46
C HIS A 15 22.96 -26.26 39.91
N PRO A 16 22.98 -27.36 40.70
CA PRO A 16 23.51 -28.67 40.27
C PRO A 16 22.78 -29.33 39.09
N ARG A 17 21.70 -28.72 38.58
CA ARG A 17 20.97 -29.15 37.37
C ARG A 17 21.36 -28.39 36.08
N CYS A 18 22.21 -27.36 36.17
CA CYS A 18 22.57 -26.49 35.04
C CYS A 18 24.08 -26.48 34.74
N GLN A 19 24.76 -27.63 34.90
CA GLN A 19 26.14 -27.75 34.43
C GLN A 19 26.16 -27.90 32.89
N ASN A 20 26.87 -26.99 32.22
CA ASN A 20 27.28 -26.99 30.80
C ASN A 20 26.23 -26.67 29.70
N LYS A 21 25.46 -25.57 29.76
CA LYS A 21 24.79 -25.01 28.56
C LYS A 21 24.83 -23.46 28.50
N PRO A 22 25.03 -22.81 27.33
CA PRO A 22 25.44 -21.40 27.29
C PRO A 22 24.34 -20.33 27.12
N VAL A 23 23.04 -20.65 26.96
CA VAL A 23 22.05 -19.60 26.59
C VAL A 23 20.67 -19.86 27.20
N CYS A 24 20.07 -18.82 27.80
CA CYS A 24 18.66 -18.75 28.21
C CYS A 24 17.91 -17.74 27.33
N TYR A 25 16.65 -18.01 26.97
CA TYR A 25 15.80 -17.10 26.20
C TYR A 25 14.68 -16.50 27.07
N PRO A 26 14.39 -15.19 27.00
CA PRO A 26 13.26 -14.59 27.70
C PRO A 26 11.93 -14.87 26.96
N VAL A 27 10.86 -15.12 27.72
CA VAL A 27 9.49 -15.29 27.22
C VAL A 27 8.66 -14.07 27.67
N PRO A 28 7.97 -13.32 26.79
CA PRO A 28 7.48 -11.97 27.13
C PRO A 28 6.24 -11.88 28.04
N SER A 29 5.70 -12.99 28.54
CA SER A 29 4.40 -12.96 29.24
C SER A 29 4.36 -13.54 30.65
N PHE A 30 5.45 -14.14 31.15
CA PHE A 30 5.53 -14.60 32.54
C PHE A 30 6.97 -14.47 33.04
N ASN A 31 7.17 -13.83 34.20
CA ASN A 31 8.48 -13.73 34.89
C ASN A 31 8.93 -15.10 35.46
N GLN A 32 9.10 -16.11 34.60
CA GLN A 32 9.63 -17.43 34.95
C GLN A 32 10.60 -17.92 33.87
N TYR A 33 11.76 -18.41 34.30
CA TYR A 33 12.73 -19.09 33.44
C TYR A 33 12.45 -20.60 33.46
N LEU A 34 12.11 -21.17 32.30
CA LEU A 34 11.91 -22.62 32.16
C LEU A 34 13.21 -23.28 31.68
N CYS A 35 13.60 -24.38 32.34
CA CYS A 35 14.60 -25.30 31.79
C CYS A 35 13.96 -26.12 30.65
N PRO A 36 14.67 -26.37 29.54
CA PRO A 36 14.12 -27.15 28.44
C PRO A 36 13.85 -28.59 28.90
N PRO A 37 12.75 -29.23 28.45
CA PRO A 37 12.53 -30.66 28.70
C PRO A 37 13.67 -31.48 28.06
N LYS A 38 13.98 -32.65 28.64
CA LYS A 38 14.90 -33.63 28.05
C LYS A 38 14.54 -33.80 26.58
N ALA A 39 15.54 -33.65 25.70
CA ALA A 39 15.40 -33.86 24.26
C ALA A 39 14.77 -35.24 24.02
N THR A 40 13.48 -35.25 23.70
CA THR A 40 12.86 -36.35 22.97
C THR A 40 13.31 -36.18 21.53
N ASN A 41 13.81 -37.24 20.91
CA ASN A 41 14.17 -37.24 19.49
C ASN A 41 12.89 -37.00 18.67
N ALA A 42 12.54 -35.72 18.48
CA ALA A 42 11.45 -35.31 17.63
C ALA A 42 12.03 -34.98 16.26
N THR A 43 11.60 -35.70 15.23
CA THR A 43 11.97 -35.40 13.85
C THR A 43 10.88 -34.53 13.24
N ILE A 44 11.26 -33.36 12.75
CA ILE A 44 10.37 -32.46 12.02
C ILE A 44 10.68 -32.62 10.53
N THR A 45 9.67 -32.99 9.74
CA THR A 45 9.78 -33.03 8.28
C THR A 45 8.82 -32.00 7.71
N THR A 46 9.33 -31.09 6.89
CA THR A 46 8.52 -30.08 6.20
C THR A 46 8.45 -30.44 4.73
N THR A 47 7.24 -30.47 4.18
CA THR A 47 6.98 -30.69 2.76
C THR A 47 6.23 -29.50 2.18
N LEU A 48 6.63 -29.11 0.97
CA LEU A 48 6.04 -28.03 0.21
C LEU A 48 5.40 -28.63 -1.03
N SER A 49 4.12 -28.34 -1.25
CA SER A 49 3.42 -28.73 -2.47
C SER A 49 2.61 -27.56 -3.01
N THR A 50 2.85 -27.23 -4.28
CA THR A 50 2.11 -26.21 -5.02
C THR A 50 1.03 -26.90 -5.86
N THR A 51 -0.20 -26.41 -5.75
CA THR A 51 -1.31 -26.85 -6.60
C THR A 51 -1.80 -25.66 -7.40
N THR A 52 -1.77 -25.78 -8.73
CA THR A 52 -2.24 -24.74 -9.65
C THR A 52 -3.55 -25.20 -10.29
N THR A 53 -4.59 -24.39 -10.14
CA THR A 53 -5.87 -24.52 -10.84
C THR A 53 -5.97 -23.43 -11.91
N ALA A 54 -7.01 -23.47 -12.76
CA ALA A 54 -7.24 -22.44 -13.77
C ALA A 54 -7.44 -21.02 -13.20
N THR A 55 -7.75 -20.90 -11.90
CA THR A 55 -8.13 -19.63 -11.25
C THR A 55 -7.27 -19.25 -10.04
N ALA A 56 -6.41 -20.15 -9.53
CA ALA A 56 -5.55 -19.86 -8.38
C ALA A 56 -4.36 -20.83 -8.27
N THR A 57 -3.26 -20.34 -7.71
CA THR A 57 -2.15 -21.17 -7.23
C THR A 57 -2.14 -21.16 -5.71
N THR A 58 -2.14 -22.34 -5.09
CA THR A 58 -2.10 -22.50 -3.63
C THR A 58 -0.84 -23.24 -3.24
N THR A 59 -0.07 -22.66 -2.32
CA THR A 59 1.06 -23.35 -1.70
C THR A 59 0.59 -23.96 -0.40
N THR A 60 0.74 -25.27 -0.29
CA THR A 60 0.49 -26.01 0.94
C THR A 60 1.82 -26.30 1.60
N VAL A 61 1.97 -25.82 2.83
CA VAL A 61 3.10 -26.19 3.71
C VAL A 61 2.58 -27.23 4.69
N THR A 62 3.17 -28.42 4.68
CA THR A 62 2.85 -29.45 5.65
C THR A 62 4.07 -29.73 6.50
N ALA A 63 3.97 -29.45 7.80
CA ALA A 63 4.97 -29.82 8.79
C ALA A 63 4.47 -31.02 9.59
N THR A 64 5.21 -32.12 9.54
CA THR A 64 4.95 -33.32 10.33
C THR A 64 5.99 -33.41 11.44
N ILE A 65 5.52 -33.42 12.68
CA ILE A 65 6.33 -33.57 13.88
C ILE A 65 6.11 -34.99 14.40
N THR A 66 7.14 -35.81 14.38
CA THR A 66 7.11 -37.18 14.90
C THR A 66 7.95 -37.28 16.17
N THR A 67 7.31 -37.68 17.27
CA THR A 67 7.95 -38.02 18.54
C THR A 67 7.88 -39.53 18.78
N ALA A 68 8.54 -40.05 19.83
CA ALA A 68 8.50 -41.47 20.17
C ALA A 68 7.09 -42.03 20.49
N THR A 69 6.12 -41.16 20.81
CA THR A 69 4.78 -41.57 21.27
C THR A 69 3.63 -40.99 20.46
N ALA A 70 3.89 -40.04 19.56
CA ALA A 70 2.85 -39.37 18.78
C ALA A 70 3.42 -38.71 17.53
N THR A 71 2.59 -38.69 16.47
CA THR A 71 2.83 -37.91 15.25
C THR A 71 1.73 -36.87 15.11
N THR A 72 2.13 -35.61 14.94
CA THR A 72 1.22 -34.48 14.71
C THR A 72 1.57 -33.85 13.37
N THR A 73 0.57 -33.65 12.52
CA THR A 73 0.74 -32.95 11.23
C THR A 73 -0.01 -31.63 11.28
N ILE A 74 0.68 -30.55 10.92
CA ILE A 74 0.11 -29.22 10.77
C ILE A 74 0.23 -28.87 9.29
N THR A 75 -0.92 -28.66 8.65
CA THR A 75 -1.00 -28.23 7.27
C THR A 75 -1.57 -26.83 7.23
N THR A 76 -0.82 -25.90 6.64
CA THR A 76 -1.31 -24.55 6.33
C THR A 76 -1.39 -24.40 4.82
N GLN A 77 -2.55 -23.96 4.35
CA GLN A 77 -2.73 -23.55 2.96
C GLN A 77 -2.71 -22.04 2.94
N GLN A 78 -1.76 -21.47 2.20
CA GLN A 78 -1.81 -20.05 1.88
C GLN A 78 -2.06 -19.91 0.39
N PRO A 79 -3.15 -19.25 -0.01
CA PRO A 79 -3.27 -18.83 -1.40
C PRO A 79 -2.13 -17.85 -1.72
N LEU A 80 -1.47 -18.05 -2.86
CA LEU A 80 -0.56 -17.05 -3.42
C LEU A 80 -1.43 -15.93 -4.01
N TRP A 81 -1.93 -15.03 -3.16
CA TRP A 81 -2.45 -13.75 -3.62
C TRP A 81 -1.30 -12.77 -3.64
N THR A 82 -0.99 -12.22 -4.80
CA THR A 82 0.03 -11.17 -4.95
C THR A 82 -0.62 -9.82 -5.25
N PRO A 83 -0.85 -8.99 -4.22
CA PRO A 83 -1.18 -7.59 -4.40
C PRO A 83 -0.13 -6.80 -5.18
N LEU A 84 -0.55 -6.29 -6.33
CA LEU A 84 -0.19 -4.96 -6.81
C LEU A 84 -0.98 -3.94 -5.98
N ARG A 85 -0.83 -2.64 -6.27
CA ARG A 85 -1.64 -1.64 -5.57
C ARG A 85 -3.11 -1.91 -5.89
N GLY A 86 -3.88 -2.28 -4.85
CA GLY A 86 -5.22 -2.84 -5.00
C GLY A 86 -5.21 -4.20 -5.70
N SER A 87 -4.53 -5.17 -5.08
CA SER A 87 -4.89 -6.57 -5.26
C SER A 87 -6.40 -6.65 -5.28
N PRO A 88 -6.98 -7.32 -6.26
CA PRO A 88 -8.42 -7.35 -6.33
C PRO A 88 -8.87 -8.04 -5.03
N ILE A 89 -9.52 -7.27 -4.18
CA ILE A 89 -10.14 -7.73 -2.95
C ILE A 89 -11.63 -7.71 -3.20
N ASP A 90 -12.33 -8.75 -2.77
CA ASP A 90 -13.78 -8.79 -2.88
C ASP A 90 -14.33 -8.10 -1.63
N ILE A 91 -14.88 -6.89 -1.80
CA ILE A 91 -15.53 -6.15 -0.73
C ILE A 91 -17.03 -6.36 -0.90
N PRO A 92 -17.69 -7.11 -0.01
CA PRO A 92 -19.13 -7.32 -0.10
C PRO A 92 -19.91 -6.01 -0.15
N GLU A 93 -21.02 -5.98 -0.88
CA GLU A 93 -21.82 -4.77 -1.09
C GLU A 93 -22.40 -4.19 0.23
N ASP A 94 -22.65 -5.06 1.22
CA ASP A 94 -23.10 -4.71 2.56
C ASP A 94 -21.97 -4.36 3.54
N ALA A 95 -20.71 -4.56 3.13
CA ALA A 95 -19.56 -4.24 3.96
C ALA A 95 -19.43 -2.73 4.17
N HIS A 96 -18.92 -2.37 5.34
CA HIS A 96 -18.69 -0.99 5.73
C HIS A 96 -17.44 -0.92 6.61
N TRP A 97 -16.83 0.25 6.71
CA TRP A 97 -15.65 0.44 7.57
C TRP A 97 -16.02 1.07 8.90
N GLU A 98 -15.25 0.75 9.94
CA GLU A 98 -15.30 1.49 11.19
C GLU A 98 -14.91 2.95 10.96
N GLN A 99 -15.87 3.87 11.13
CA GLN A 99 -15.73 5.28 10.72
C GLN A 99 -14.64 6.07 11.45
N ARG A 100 -14.19 5.62 12.63
CA ARG A 100 -13.19 6.34 13.42
C ARG A 100 -11.80 6.26 12.79
N GLY A 101 -11.44 5.08 12.29
CA GLY A 101 -10.09 4.75 11.83
C GLY A 101 -9.03 4.86 12.93
N VAL A 102 -7.91 4.16 12.75
CA VAL A 102 -6.75 4.16 13.62
C VAL A 102 -5.58 4.83 12.90
N THR A 103 -4.90 5.77 13.56
CA THR A 103 -3.64 6.31 13.03
C THR A 103 -2.58 5.23 13.07
N VAL A 104 -2.06 4.85 11.91
CA VAL A 104 -1.05 3.77 11.76
C VAL A 104 0.33 4.31 11.37
N ALA A 105 0.42 5.55 10.89
CA ALA A 105 1.67 6.24 10.63
C ALA A 105 1.51 7.76 10.80
N GLY A 106 2.57 8.44 11.25
CA GLY A 106 2.58 9.88 11.46
C GLY A 106 1.73 10.34 12.65
N GLY A 107 1.07 11.49 12.53
CA GLY A 107 0.19 12.06 13.56
C GLY A 107 0.90 12.89 14.64
N ASN A 108 2.20 13.16 14.47
CA ASN A 108 3.01 13.94 15.42
C ASN A 108 3.35 15.35 14.90
N GLY A 109 2.43 15.92 14.10
CA GLY A 109 2.57 17.23 13.48
C GLY A 109 3.44 17.25 12.22
N GLU A 110 3.52 18.44 11.63
CA GLU A 110 4.40 18.72 10.49
C GLU A 110 5.87 18.68 10.92
N GLY A 111 6.71 18.01 10.14
CA GLY A 111 8.16 18.00 10.39
C GLY A 111 8.87 16.90 9.61
N ASN A 112 10.18 16.77 9.84
CA ASN A 112 11.05 15.79 9.19
C ASN A 112 11.52 14.65 10.10
N GLY A 113 11.03 14.60 11.34
CA GLY A 113 11.25 13.46 12.24
C GLY A 113 10.75 12.14 11.64
N THR A 114 11.25 11.01 12.12
CA THR A 114 10.86 9.67 11.62
C THR A 114 9.41 9.30 11.96
N ASN A 115 8.75 10.06 12.84
CA ASN A 115 7.34 9.93 13.18
C ASN A 115 6.48 11.13 12.72
N GLN A 116 7.04 12.01 11.89
CA GLN A 116 6.38 13.20 11.35
C GLN A 116 6.34 13.15 9.82
N PHE A 117 5.37 13.84 9.24
CA PHE A 117 5.26 14.02 7.79
C PHE A 117 5.20 15.50 7.43
N TYR A 118 5.54 15.81 6.19
CA TYR A 118 5.30 17.10 5.59
C TYR A 118 4.67 16.91 4.21
N ASN A 119 3.35 17.17 4.15
CA ASN A 119 2.51 17.00 2.97
C ASN A 119 2.61 15.60 2.34
N PRO A 120 2.29 14.51 3.07
CA PRO A 120 2.30 13.17 2.50
C PRO A 120 1.24 13.05 1.40
N ASP A 121 1.54 12.29 0.34
CA ASP A 121 0.70 12.24 -0.87
C ASP A 121 0.16 10.82 -1.15
N GLY A 122 0.93 10.01 -1.87
CA GLY A 122 0.61 8.61 -2.15
C GLY A 122 1.11 7.64 -1.07
N LEU A 123 0.39 6.52 -0.93
CA LEU A 123 0.81 5.38 -0.10
C LEU A 123 0.69 4.03 -0.82
N PHE A 124 1.45 3.06 -0.38
CA PHE A 124 1.26 1.65 -0.71
C PHE A 124 1.35 0.82 0.56
N VAL A 125 0.48 -0.18 0.71
CA VAL A 125 0.56 -1.19 1.77
C VAL A 125 0.87 -2.53 1.13
N ASP A 126 1.88 -3.23 1.64
CA ASP A 126 2.20 -4.60 1.22
C ASP A 126 1.45 -5.66 2.04
N ASP A 127 1.68 -6.92 1.72
CA ASP A 127 0.94 -8.06 2.28
C ASP A 127 1.30 -8.30 3.76
N GLU A 128 2.44 -7.76 4.18
CA GLU A 128 2.92 -7.76 5.56
C GLU A 128 2.45 -6.53 6.35
N GLU A 129 1.44 -5.81 5.83
CA GLU A 129 0.90 -4.56 6.37
C GLU A 129 1.98 -3.46 6.56
N THR A 130 3.05 -3.51 5.76
CA THR A 130 4.08 -2.48 5.76
C THR A 130 3.69 -1.37 4.79
N LEU A 131 3.64 -0.15 5.32
CA LEU A 131 3.29 1.04 4.57
C LEU A 131 4.55 1.66 3.96
N TYR A 132 4.44 2.11 2.72
CA TYR A 132 5.39 2.99 2.05
C TYR A 132 4.67 4.28 1.71
N ILE A 133 5.15 5.42 2.24
CA ILE A 133 4.49 6.71 2.10
C ILE A 133 5.42 7.69 1.39
N ALA A 134 4.90 8.37 0.38
CA ALA A 134 5.55 9.50 -0.25
C ALA A 134 5.41 10.75 0.63
N ASP A 135 6.46 11.05 1.40
CA ASP A 135 6.53 12.22 2.28
C ASP A 135 7.07 13.42 1.48
N GLN A 136 6.17 13.97 0.66
CA GLN A 136 6.51 14.77 -0.52
C GLN A 136 7.43 15.95 -0.21
N ARG A 137 7.10 16.78 0.79
CA ARG A 137 7.89 18.00 1.09
C ARG A 137 9.16 17.70 1.88
N ASN A 138 9.26 16.51 2.45
CA ASN A 138 10.51 16.00 3.04
C ASN A 138 11.39 15.25 2.02
N HIS A 139 10.98 15.16 0.75
CA HIS A 139 11.79 14.62 -0.34
C HIS A 139 12.25 13.17 -0.08
N ARG A 140 11.36 12.34 0.47
CA ARG A 140 11.68 10.98 0.90
C ARG A 140 10.49 10.04 0.78
N ILE A 141 10.80 8.74 0.74
CA ILE A 141 9.83 7.68 1.01
C ILE A 141 10.12 7.13 2.40
N ILE A 142 9.08 7.03 3.22
CA ILE A 142 9.16 6.42 4.54
C ILE A 142 8.51 5.03 4.51
N GLN A 143 9.14 4.07 5.16
CA GLN A 143 8.59 2.75 5.44
C GLN A 143 8.06 2.75 6.87
N TRP A 144 6.86 2.22 7.08
CA TRP A 144 6.25 2.06 8.39
C TRP A 144 5.72 0.64 8.53
N ARG A 145 6.35 -0.17 9.39
CA ARG A 145 5.91 -1.54 9.63
C ARG A 145 4.70 -1.57 10.56
N ALA A 146 3.92 -2.64 10.50
CA ALA A 146 2.82 -2.88 11.41
C ALA A 146 3.26 -2.66 12.88
N ASN A 147 2.45 -1.90 13.63
CA ASN A 147 2.67 -1.56 15.04
C ASN A 147 3.93 -0.73 15.37
N ALA A 148 4.67 -0.24 14.37
CA ALA A 148 5.78 0.68 14.63
C ALA A 148 5.27 2.05 15.11
N THR A 149 6.06 2.75 15.93
CA THR A 149 5.77 4.12 16.40
C THR A 149 6.57 5.19 15.63
N THR A 150 7.58 4.76 14.87
CA THR A 150 8.40 5.59 14.00
C THR A 150 8.64 4.86 12.68
N GLY A 151 8.68 5.59 11.58
CA GLY A 151 9.08 5.07 10.28
C GLY A 151 10.59 5.04 10.07
N GLN A 152 11.00 4.42 8.97
CA GLN A 152 12.37 4.36 8.48
C GLN A 152 12.43 5.01 7.10
N VAL A 153 13.37 5.92 6.87
CA VAL A 153 13.60 6.45 5.52
C VAL A 153 14.22 5.36 4.66
N VAL A 154 13.55 4.99 3.56
CA VAL A 154 13.97 3.89 2.66
C VAL A 154 14.36 4.36 1.27
N ALA A 155 13.98 5.59 0.89
CA ALA A 155 14.46 6.24 -0.32
C ALA A 155 14.48 7.77 -0.15
N GLY A 156 15.42 8.45 -0.79
CA GLY A 156 15.62 9.89 -0.65
C GLY A 156 16.06 10.31 0.76
N GLY A 157 15.61 11.48 1.23
CA GLY A 157 15.97 12.01 2.56
C GLY A 157 17.37 12.64 2.66
N ASN A 158 18.15 12.63 1.57
CA ASN A 158 19.48 13.25 1.49
C ASN A 158 19.42 14.67 0.91
N GLY A 159 18.38 15.43 1.27
CA GLY A 159 18.04 16.71 0.67
C GLY A 159 17.33 16.58 -0.68
N LYS A 160 16.78 17.71 -1.14
CA LYS A 160 16.16 17.82 -2.47
C LYS A 160 17.24 17.82 -3.56
N GLY A 161 17.02 17.06 -4.62
CA GLY A 161 17.89 17.07 -5.79
C GLY A 161 17.65 15.86 -6.68
N ASN A 162 18.44 15.73 -7.73
CA ASN A 162 18.28 14.71 -8.78
C ASN A 162 19.40 13.65 -8.78
N GLU A 163 20.31 13.68 -7.80
CA GLU A 163 21.32 12.64 -7.62
C GLU A 163 20.68 11.27 -7.36
N THR A 164 21.46 10.20 -7.52
CA THR A 164 20.96 8.82 -7.38
C THR A 164 20.44 8.49 -5.99
N HIS A 165 20.85 9.22 -4.97
CA HIS A 165 20.45 9.05 -3.57
C HIS A 165 19.46 10.14 -3.10
N GLN A 166 18.99 10.99 -4.01
CA GLN A 166 18.09 12.10 -3.74
C GLN A 166 16.75 11.92 -4.47
N LEU A 167 15.72 12.55 -3.92
CA LEU A 167 14.40 12.70 -4.55
C LEU A 167 14.01 14.18 -4.48
N GLN A 168 13.03 14.57 -5.28
CA GLN A 168 12.40 15.88 -5.23
C GLN A 168 10.88 15.78 -5.38
N TRP A 169 10.13 16.08 -4.31
CA TRP A 169 8.67 16.05 -4.28
C TRP A 169 8.08 14.73 -4.78
N PRO A 170 8.46 13.57 -4.19
CA PRO A 170 7.85 12.32 -4.58
C PRO A 170 6.35 12.35 -4.29
N THR A 171 5.52 12.00 -5.26
CA THR A 171 4.04 12.06 -5.15
C THR A 171 3.43 10.69 -4.88
N ASP A 172 4.05 9.62 -5.39
CA ASP A 172 3.51 8.27 -5.25
C ASP A 172 4.59 7.21 -5.23
N VAL A 173 4.26 6.07 -4.61
CA VAL A 173 5.14 4.91 -4.48
C VAL A 173 4.33 3.62 -4.56
N ILE A 174 4.88 2.62 -5.25
CA ILE A 174 4.37 1.24 -5.27
C ILE A 174 5.52 0.25 -5.08
N VAL A 175 5.21 -1.01 -4.77
CA VAL A 175 6.20 -2.09 -4.68
C VAL A 175 6.12 -2.96 -5.94
N ASP A 176 7.26 -3.17 -6.60
CA ASP A 176 7.47 -4.22 -7.59
C ASP A 176 8.05 -5.45 -6.88
N LYS A 177 7.19 -6.44 -6.62
CA LYS A 177 7.56 -7.66 -5.90
C LYS A 177 8.51 -8.55 -6.69
N GLU A 178 8.46 -8.52 -8.03
CA GLU A 178 9.34 -9.33 -8.87
C GLU A 178 10.81 -8.88 -8.74
N THR A 179 11.03 -7.57 -8.62
CA THR A 179 12.38 -6.99 -8.48
C THR A 179 12.73 -6.56 -7.05
N ASP A 180 11.88 -6.88 -6.07
CA ASP A 180 11.96 -6.44 -4.67
C ASP A 180 12.34 -4.96 -4.52
N SER A 181 11.64 -4.09 -5.26
CA SER A 181 11.97 -2.67 -5.39
C SER A 181 10.76 -1.76 -5.20
N LEU A 182 10.99 -0.56 -4.69
CA LEU A 182 10.04 0.55 -4.77
C LEU A 182 10.08 1.15 -6.17
N ILE A 183 8.93 1.47 -6.73
CA ILE A 183 8.78 2.31 -7.91
C ILE A 183 8.19 3.63 -7.44
N ILE A 184 8.93 4.71 -7.65
CA ILE A 184 8.67 6.01 -7.05
C ILE A 184 8.45 7.02 -8.17
N CYS A 185 7.37 7.77 -8.08
CA CYS A 185 7.19 8.95 -8.91
C CYS A 185 7.94 10.11 -8.27
N ASP A 186 9.04 10.51 -8.88
CA ASP A 186 9.91 11.59 -8.43
C ASP A 186 9.57 12.88 -9.19
N ASN A 187 8.34 13.37 -8.95
CA ASN A 187 7.67 14.41 -9.75
C ASN A 187 8.53 15.65 -9.97
N GLY A 188 9.17 16.17 -8.92
CA GLY A 188 9.99 17.39 -9.00
C GLY A 188 11.25 17.24 -9.86
N ASN A 189 11.66 16.01 -10.16
CA ASN A 189 12.75 15.68 -11.07
C ASN A 189 12.26 15.14 -12.43
N ASN A 190 10.94 15.14 -12.68
CA ASN A 190 10.31 14.66 -13.92
C ASN A 190 10.75 13.24 -14.31
N ARG A 191 10.76 12.31 -13.35
CA ARG A 191 11.23 10.94 -13.56
C ARG A 191 10.48 9.92 -12.70
N VAL A 192 10.54 8.65 -13.13
CA VAL A 192 10.19 7.49 -12.29
C VAL A 192 11.47 6.76 -11.91
N VAL A 193 11.61 6.46 -10.62
CA VAL A 193 12.80 5.83 -10.03
C VAL A 193 12.45 4.43 -9.53
N ARG A 194 13.29 3.45 -9.83
CA ARG A 194 13.29 2.14 -9.15
C ARG A 194 14.33 2.13 -8.05
N TRP A 195 13.93 1.79 -6.84
CA TRP A 195 14.79 1.78 -5.65
C TRP A 195 14.71 0.42 -4.94
N PRO A 196 15.80 -0.37 -4.88
CA PRO A 196 15.77 -1.67 -4.22
C PRO A 196 15.38 -1.55 -2.74
N ARG A 197 14.50 -2.43 -2.25
CA ARG A 197 14.04 -2.39 -0.84
C ARG A 197 15.11 -2.83 0.16
N GLN A 198 16.13 -3.54 -0.31
CA GLN A 198 17.20 -4.08 0.52
C GLN A 198 18.58 -3.62 0.03
N ASN A 199 19.48 -3.35 0.98
CA ASN A 199 20.89 -3.07 0.73
C ASN A 199 21.17 -1.95 -0.29
N SER A 200 20.27 -0.98 -0.44
CA SER A 200 20.46 0.15 -1.37
C SER A 200 20.34 1.50 -0.68
N THR A 201 21.24 2.40 -1.07
CA THR A 201 21.21 3.84 -0.73
C THR A 201 20.86 4.71 -1.93
N SER A 202 20.57 4.11 -3.09
CA SER A 202 20.38 4.82 -4.34
C SER A 202 19.33 4.18 -5.24
N GLY A 203 18.60 5.01 -5.96
CA GLY A 203 17.66 4.64 -7.00
C GLY A 203 18.24 4.73 -8.40
N ILE A 204 17.57 4.06 -9.33
CA ILE A 204 17.87 4.07 -10.76
C ILE A 204 16.69 4.72 -11.47
N THR A 205 16.97 5.72 -12.30
CA THR A 205 15.93 6.29 -13.17
C THR A 205 15.54 5.27 -14.24
N ILE A 206 14.27 4.87 -14.26
CA ILE A 206 13.73 3.90 -15.23
C ILE A 206 12.89 4.56 -16.33
N ILE A 207 12.33 5.74 -16.05
CA ILE A 207 11.60 6.56 -17.03
C ILE A 207 11.98 8.02 -16.76
N SER A 208 12.34 8.76 -17.80
CA SER A 208 12.74 10.18 -17.73
C SER A 208 11.77 11.08 -18.51
N ASN A 209 11.84 12.39 -18.26
CA ASN A 209 11.01 13.41 -18.92
C ASN A 209 9.50 13.19 -18.76
N VAL A 210 9.10 12.71 -17.58
CA VAL A 210 7.72 12.43 -17.22
C VAL A 210 7.33 13.19 -15.96
N ASP A 211 6.32 14.05 -16.08
CA ASP A 211 5.69 14.75 -14.97
C ASP A 211 4.67 13.84 -14.27
N CYS A 212 5.17 12.72 -13.76
CA CYS A 212 4.33 11.71 -13.12
C CYS A 212 3.61 12.29 -11.89
N TRP A 213 2.43 11.75 -11.56
CA TRP A 213 1.79 12.02 -10.27
C TRP A 213 1.42 10.72 -9.55
N GLY A 214 0.64 9.87 -10.22
CA GLY A 214 0.19 8.57 -9.72
C GLY A 214 0.84 7.41 -10.47
N LEU A 215 1.04 6.30 -9.75
CA LEU A 215 1.59 5.06 -10.26
C LEU A 215 0.68 3.88 -9.94
N THR A 216 0.58 2.95 -10.88
CA THR A 216 0.12 1.59 -10.62
C THR A 216 0.82 0.61 -11.56
N MET A 217 0.77 -0.68 -11.25
CA MET A 217 1.38 -1.74 -12.05
C MET A 217 0.37 -2.87 -12.22
N ASP A 218 0.35 -3.50 -13.40
CA ASP A 218 -0.49 -4.69 -13.65
C ASP A 218 0.24 -6.00 -13.29
N GLU A 219 -0.48 -7.13 -13.32
CA GLU A 219 0.06 -8.46 -12.97
C GLU A 219 1.17 -8.92 -13.92
N GLY A 220 1.26 -8.31 -15.11
CA GLY A 220 2.35 -8.52 -16.06
C GLY A 220 3.58 -7.62 -15.83
N GLY A 221 3.58 -6.79 -14.79
CA GLY A 221 4.67 -5.87 -14.48
C GLY A 221 4.71 -4.61 -15.35
N SER A 222 3.65 -4.31 -16.10
CA SER A 222 3.56 -3.06 -16.87
C SER A 222 3.19 -1.91 -15.94
N LEU A 223 3.96 -0.83 -15.98
CA LEU A 223 3.73 0.36 -15.18
C LEU A 223 2.78 1.32 -15.90
N TYR A 224 1.81 1.85 -15.18
CA TYR A 224 0.89 2.89 -15.62
C TYR A 224 1.18 4.17 -14.83
N VAL A 225 1.40 5.26 -15.56
CA VAL A 225 1.84 6.54 -15.01
C VAL A 225 0.88 7.62 -15.49
N SER A 226 0.25 8.34 -14.55
CA SER A 226 -0.50 9.56 -14.88
C SER A 226 0.45 10.73 -15.07
N LEU A 227 0.26 11.49 -16.15
CA LEU A 227 1.07 12.65 -16.52
C LEU A 227 0.21 13.90 -16.45
N SER A 228 0.33 14.63 -15.34
CA SER A 228 -0.63 15.66 -14.94
C SER A 228 -0.71 16.85 -15.90
N SER A 229 0.43 17.38 -16.34
CA SER A 229 0.52 18.49 -17.28
C SER A 229 0.14 18.08 -18.72
N LYS A 230 0.27 16.78 -19.04
CA LYS A 230 -0.05 16.24 -20.37
C LYS A 230 -1.53 15.87 -20.51
N GLY A 231 -2.26 15.63 -19.40
CA GLY A 231 -3.65 15.20 -19.47
C GLY A 231 -3.79 13.78 -20.02
N GLU A 232 -2.89 12.88 -19.64
CA GLU A 232 -2.87 11.51 -20.13
C GLU A 232 -2.34 10.50 -19.11
N VAL A 233 -2.62 9.23 -19.34
CA VAL A 233 -1.96 8.11 -18.66
C VAL A 233 -1.21 7.30 -19.70
N ARG A 234 0.04 6.95 -19.41
CA ARG A 234 0.87 6.09 -20.25
C ARG A 234 1.16 4.76 -19.57
N ARG A 235 1.16 3.69 -20.37
CA ARG A 235 1.62 2.36 -19.98
C ARG A 235 3.03 2.12 -20.53
N TYR A 236 3.92 1.61 -19.68
CA TYR A 236 5.28 1.21 -19.97
C TYR A 236 5.43 -0.26 -19.63
N ARG A 237 5.78 -1.11 -20.61
CA ARG A 237 6.18 -2.50 -20.31
C ARG A 237 7.58 -2.49 -19.68
N ARG A 238 7.95 -3.58 -18.99
CA ARG A 238 9.30 -3.71 -18.42
C ARG A 238 10.37 -3.45 -19.49
N GLY A 239 11.25 -2.48 -19.21
CA GLY A 239 12.34 -2.07 -20.10
C GLY A 239 11.97 -1.05 -21.18
N GLU A 240 10.70 -0.69 -21.34
CA GLU A 240 10.30 0.41 -22.24
C GLU A 240 10.58 1.76 -21.58
N SER A 241 11.29 2.64 -22.27
CA SER A 241 11.47 4.05 -21.88
C SER A 241 10.41 4.99 -22.47
N GLU A 242 9.71 4.53 -23.52
CA GLU A 242 8.64 5.27 -24.18
C GLU A 242 7.29 4.58 -23.95
N GLY A 243 6.41 5.24 -23.22
CA GLY A 243 5.11 4.68 -22.86
C GLY A 243 4.07 4.88 -23.96
N THR A 244 3.13 3.94 -24.05
CA THR A 244 1.93 4.04 -24.89
C THR A 244 0.82 4.77 -24.15
N VAL A 245 0.18 5.76 -24.77
CA VAL A 245 -1.00 6.41 -24.20
C VAL A 245 -2.17 5.42 -24.10
N VAL A 246 -2.76 5.30 -22.91
CA VAL A 246 -3.87 4.38 -22.62
C VAL A 246 -5.13 5.06 -22.07
N ALA A 247 -5.02 6.32 -21.63
CA ALA A 247 -6.16 7.17 -21.27
C ALA A 247 -5.83 8.64 -21.57
N GLY A 248 -6.83 9.44 -21.97
CA GLY A 248 -6.62 10.83 -22.39
C GLY A 248 -5.82 10.95 -23.69
N GLY A 249 -4.80 11.82 -23.70
CA GLY A 249 -3.86 11.97 -24.82
C GLY A 249 -4.31 12.89 -25.95
N ASN A 250 -5.43 13.61 -25.77
CA ASN A 250 -5.93 14.58 -26.74
C ASN A 250 -5.83 16.01 -26.18
N GLY A 251 -4.76 16.27 -25.41
CA GLY A 251 -4.57 17.49 -24.65
C GLY A 251 -5.44 17.56 -23.39
N ARG A 252 -5.21 18.61 -22.60
CA ARG A 252 -6.00 18.87 -21.38
C ARG A 252 -7.39 19.38 -21.74
N GLY A 253 -8.41 18.87 -21.04
CA GLY A 253 -9.80 19.28 -21.25
C GLY A 253 -10.78 18.33 -20.58
N ASN A 254 -12.07 18.52 -20.84
CA ASN A 254 -13.17 17.81 -20.17
C ASN A 254 -13.96 16.87 -21.09
N ASN A 255 -13.58 16.75 -22.37
CA ASN A 255 -14.17 15.78 -23.29
C ASN A 255 -13.89 14.33 -22.81
N LEU A 256 -14.64 13.36 -23.32
CA LEU A 256 -14.49 11.95 -22.92
C LEU A 256 -13.15 11.33 -23.36
N ASN A 257 -12.41 11.97 -24.29
CA ASN A 257 -11.07 11.57 -24.70
C ASN A 257 -9.96 12.47 -24.11
N GLN A 258 -10.29 13.31 -23.13
CA GLN A 258 -9.38 14.26 -22.48
C GLN A 258 -9.43 14.08 -20.96
N LEU A 259 -8.36 14.51 -20.30
CA LEU A 259 -8.22 14.60 -18.85
C LEU A 259 -7.67 15.99 -18.50
N ASP A 260 -7.97 16.51 -17.32
CA ASP A 260 -7.42 17.74 -16.80
C ASP A 260 -6.77 17.52 -15.43
N VAL A 261 -5.43 17.53 -15.41
CA VAL A 261 -4.59 17.22 -14.25
C VAL A 261 -4.93 15.84 -13.65
N PRO A 262 -4.77 14.74 -14.43
CA PRO A 262 -4.96 13.41 -13.86
C PRO A 262 -3.97 13.19 -12.71
N SER A 263 -4.50 12.74 -11.57
CA SER A 263 -3.75 12.58 -10.32
C SER A 263 -3.42 11.11 -10.08
N PHE A 264 -4.34 10.33 -9.50
CA PHE A 264 -4.15 8.91 -9.23
C PHE A 264 -4.70 8.03 -10.36
N VAL A 265 -4.11 6.85 -10.48
CA VAL A 265 -4.46 5.83 -11.47
C VAL A 265 -4.56 4.47 -10.82
N PHE A 266 -5.56 3.70 -11.23
CA PHE A 266 -5.74 2.29 -10.89
C PHE A 266 -5.95 1.47 -12.17
N VAL A 267 -5.51 0.22 -12.18
CA VAL A 267 -5.69 -0.71 -13.31
C VAL A 267 -6.24 -2.03 -12.78
N ASP A 268 -7.35 -2.50 -13.37
CA ASP A 268 -7.92 -3.80 -13.02
C ASP A 268 -7.32 -4.95 -13.86
N ARG A 269 -7.75 -6.18 -13.58
CA ARG A 269 -7.28 -7.39 -14.28
C ARG A 269 -7.63 -7.44 -15.76
N ASP A 270 -8.66 -6.70 -16.17
CA ASP A 270 -9.04 -6.56 -17.59
C ASP A 270 -8.23 -5.46 -18.31
N HIS A 271 -7.24 -4.89 -17.61
CA HIS A 271 -6.47 -3.71 -18.01
C HIS A 271 -7.35 -2.48 -18.28
N THR A 272 -8.49 -2.37 -17.60
CA THR A 272 -9.26 -1.13 -17.57
C THR A 272 -8.53 -0.15 -16.67
N VAL A 273 -8.31 1.06 -17.20
CA VAL A 273 -7.59 2.12 -16.50
C VAL A 273 -8.60 3.09 -15.90
N TYR A 274 -8.58 3.25 -14.58
CA TYR A 274 -9.36 4.22 -13.83
C TYR A 274 -8.47 5.39 -13.46
N VAL A 275 -8.93 6.60 -13.73
CA VAL A 275 -8.15 7.82 -13.56
C VAL A 275 -8.97 8.86 -12.83
N SER A 276 -8.40 9.37 -11.75
CA SER A 276 -8.94 10.55 -11.07
C SER A 276 -8.59 11.80 -11.87
N ASP A 277 -9.62 12.41 -12.43
CA ASP A 277 -9.54 13.56 -13.31
C ASP A 277 -9.78 14.83 -12.47
N LEU A 278 -8.72 15.22 -11.74
CA LEU A 278 -8.75 16.09 -10.56
C LEU A 278 -9.57 17.37 -10.78
N PHE A 279 -9.23 18.12 -11.84
CA PHE A 279 -9.83 19.43 -12.13
C PHE A 279 -11.16 19.34 -12.87
N ASN A 280 -11.50 18.17 -13.41
CA ASN A 280 -12.85 17.89 -13.91
C ASN A 280 -13.77 17.30 -12.84
N HIS A 281 -13.28 17.09 -11.61
CA HIS A 281 -14.05 16.62 -10.46
C HIS A 281 -14.82 15.33 -10.75
N ARG A 282 -14.14 14.38 -11.38
CA ARG A 282 -14.72 13.10 -11.80
C ARG A 282 -13.68 12.00 -11.77
N VAL A 283 -14.15 10.77 -11.84
CA VAL A 283 -13.31 9.61 -12.15
C VAL A 283 -13.77 9.05 -13.49
N MET A 284 -12.80 8.77 -14.37
CA MET A 284 -13.04 8.21 -15.69
C MET A 284 -12.38 6.83 -15.82
N LYS A 285 -13.03 5.91 -16.54
CA LYS A 285 -12.43 4.62 -16.91
C LYS A 285 -12.26 4.46 -18.42
N TRP A 286 -11.17 3.82 -18.84
CA TRP A 286 -10.91 3.38 -20.21
C TRP A 286 -10.73 1.88 -20.23
N LYS A 287 -11.59 1.17 -20.96
CA LYS A 287 -11.35 -0.23 -21.29
C LYS A 287 -10.08 -0.34 -22.15
N LYS A 288 -9.41 -1.49 -22.11
CA LYS A 288 -8.23 -1.77 -22.94
C LYS A 288 -8.46 -1.37 -24.40
N ASN A 289 -7.56 -0.54 -24.93
CA ASN A 289 -7.57 0.01 -26.30
C ASN A 289 -8.72 0.99 -26.63
N ALA A 290 -9.56 1.38 -25.67
CA ALA A 290 -10.61 2.37 -25.91
C ALA A 290 -10.01 3.74 -26.26
N LYS A 291 -10.69 4.47 -27.16
CA LYS A 291 -10.29 5.84 -27.55
C LYS A 291 -11.00 6.93 -26.76
N ILE A 292 -12.13 6.59 -26.16
CA ILE A 292 -12.91 7.46 -25.28
C ILE A 292 -13.10 6.77 -23.94
N GLY A 293 -13.14 7.57 -22.88
CA GLY A 293 -13.40 7.14 -21.52
C GLY A 293 -14.89 7.19 -21.19
N ILE A 294 -15.20 6.65 -20.02
CA ILE A 294 -16.54 6.61 -19.44
C ILE A 294 -16.45 7.26 -18.06
N VAL A 295 -17.30 8.24 -17.78
CA VAL A 295 -17.41 8.80 -16.42
C VAL A 295 -18.06 7.75 -15.52
N VAL A 296 -17.39 7.39 -14.43
CA VAL A 296 -17.85 6.36 -13.49
C VAL A 296 -18.16 6.90 -12.09
N ALA A 297 -17.66 8.09 -11.77
CA ALA A 297 -18.03 8.81 -10.56
C ALA A 297 -17.91 10.33 -10.78
N GLY A 298 -18.77 11.11 -10.14
CA GLY A 298 -18.81 12.56 -10.33
C GLY A 298 -19.29 12.98 -11.72
N GLY A 299 -18.70 14.04 -12.28
CA GLY A 299 -19.01 14.52 -13.64
C GLY A 299 -20.25 15.41 -13.76
N HIS A 300 -20.89 15.74 -12.64
CA HIS A 300 -22.02 16.67 -12.56
C HIS A 300 -21.60 18.05 -12.03
N GLY A 301 -20.39 18.49 -12.39
CA GLY A 301 -19.75 19.70 -11.85
C GLY A 301 -19.24 19.51 -10.42
N LEU A 302 -18.56 20.54 -9.89
CA LEU A 302 -18.13 20.54 -8.49
C LEU A 302 -19.33 20.57 -7.54
N GLY A 303 -19.23 19.82 -6.44
CA GLY A 303 -20.22 19.87 -5.36
C GLY A 303 -20.10 18.70 -4.40
N SER A 304 -21.03 18.64 -3.45
CA SER A 304 -21.03 17.70 -2.33
C SER A 304 -22.20 16.70 -2.36
N SER A 305 -23.04 16.74 -3.39
CA SER A 305 -24.11 15.74 -3.55
C SER A 305 -23.53 14.34 -3.80
N LEU A 306 -24.35 13.30 -3.70
CA LEU A 306 -23.93 11.92 -3.98
C LEU A 306 -23.62 11.66 -5.47
N LYS A 307 -23.90 12.62 -6.35
CA LYS A 307 -23.58 12.56 -7.78
C LYS A 307 -22.35 13.40 -8.16
N GLN A 308 -21.82 14.16 -7.20
CA GLN A 308 -20.73 15.11 -7.43
C GLN A 308 -19.50 14.72 -6.61
N LEU A 309 -18.36 15.18 -7.09
CA LEU A 309 -17.09 15.14 -6.38
C LEU A 309 -16.52 16.58 -6.39
N GLN A 310 -15.52 16.82 -5.56
CA GLN A 310 -14.70 18.02 -5.53
C GLN A 310 -13.25 17.58 -5.36
N ASN A 311 -12.44 17.80 -6.39
CA ASN A 311 -11.03 17.39 -6.47
C ASN A 311 -10.84 15.88 -6.23
N ALA A 312 -11.31 15.04 -7.14
CA ALA A 312 -11.10 13.60 -7.05
C ALA A 312 -9.59 13.25 -7.03
N ARG A 313 -9.14 12.51 -6.00
CA ARG A 313 -7.72 12.13 -5.81
C ARG A 313 -7.51 10.62 -5.80
N GLY A 314 -7.14 10.01 -4.67
CA GLY A 314 -6.92 8.58 -4.56
C GLY A 314 -8.08 7.80 -5.13
N VAL A 315 -7.78 6.75 -5.90
CA VAL A 315 -8.76 5.86 -6.51
C VAL A 315 -8.28 4.42 -6.38
N VAL A 316 -9.17 3.55 -5.92
CA VAL A 316 -8.97 2.10 -5.87
C VAL A 316 -10.27 1.41 -6.28
N VAL A 317 -10.19 0.22 -6.87
CA VAL A 317 -11.35 -0.56 -7.31
C VAL A 317 -11.21 -1.98 -6.78
N ASP A 318 -12.31 -2.56 -6.31
CA ASP A 318 -12.37 -3.93 -5.80
C ASP A 318 -12.57 -4.97 -6.94
N GLN A 319 -12.66 -6.27 -6.63
CA GLN A 319 -12.89 -7.32 -7.65
C GLN A 319 -14.25 -7.21 -8.35
N LEU A 320 -15.24 -6.62 -7.67
CA LEU A 320 -16.61 -6.50 -8.17
C LEU A 320 -16.78 -5.25 -9.07
N GLY A 321 -15.72 -4.45 -9.23
CA GLY A 321 -15.77 -3.20 -9.98
C GLY A 321 -16.28 -2.01 -9.18
N THR A 322 -16.44 -2.14 -7.86
CA THR A 322 -16.80 -1.04 -6.96
C THR A 322 -15.61 -0.11 -6.83
N LEU A 323 -15.84 1.15 -7.20
CA LEU A 323 -14.86 2.22 -7.13
C LEU A 323 -14.92 2.92 -5.77
N TYR A 324 -13.75 3.16 -5.18
CA TYR A 324 -13.59 4.01 -4.01
C TYR A 324 -12.71 5.19 -4.37
N VAL A 325 -13.18 6.40 -4.06
CA VAL A 325 -12.51 7.64 -4.43
C VAL A 325 -12.43 8.61 -3.26
N SER A 326 -11.25 9.21 -3.10
CA SER A 326 -11.01 10.35 -2.24
C SER A 326 -11.66 11.59 -2.85
N ASP A 327 -12.75 12.04 -2.23
CA ASP A 327 -13.43 13.29 -2.55
C ASP A 327 -12.84 14.40 -1.67
N ASP A 328 -11.60 14.79 -2.01
CA ASP A 328 -10.70 15.65 -1.22
C ASP A 328 -11.38 16.92 -0.72
N GLY A 329 -12.01 17.67 -1.62
CA GLY A 329 -12.65 18.94 -1.27
C GLY A 329 -13.89 18.81 -0.39
N ASN A 330 -14.41 17.60 -0.20
CA ASN A 330 -15.56 17.29 0.65
C ASN A 330 -15.19 16.47 1.89
N ASP A 331 -13.90 16.18 2.11
CA ASP A 331 -13.38 15.41 3.24
C ASP A 331 -14.07 14.05 3.44
N ARG A 332 -14.25 13.29 2.35
CA ARG A 332 -14.93 11.98 2.41
C ARG A 332 -14.36 10.98 1.43
N ILE A 333 -14.56 9.70 1.73
CA ILE A 333 -14.36 8.62 0.75
C ILE A 333 -15.71 8.20 0.22
N MET A 334 -15.86 8.23 -1.10
CA MET A 334 -17.08 7.82 -1.79
C MET A 334 -16.91 6.42 -2.36
N ARG A 335 -17.95 5.57 -2.25
CA ARG A 335 -18.07 4.30 -2.97
C ARG A 335 -19.05 4.42 -4.13
N TRP A 336 -18.71 3.79 -5.25
CA TRP A 336 -19.51 3.72 -6.47
C TRP A 336 -19.48 2.29 -7.02
N PRO A 337 -20.53 1.48 -6.76
CA PRO A 337 -20.68 0.18 -7.39
C PRO A 337 -20.73 0.30 -8.92
N GLU A 338 -20.33 -0.75 -9.64
CA GLU A 338 -20.36 -0.72 -11.09
C GLU A 338 -21.77 -0.43 -11.63
N GLY A 339 -21.88 0.56 -12.52
CA GLY A 339 -23.15 0.97 -13.12
C GLY A 339 -24.02 1.86 -12.24
N ALA A 340 -23.60 2.19 -11.00
CA ALA A 340 -24.36 3.08 -10.13
C ALA A 340 -24.46 4.51 -10.69
N THR A 341 -25.65 5.11 -10.61
CA THR A 341 -25.91 6.48 -11.10
C THR A 341 -25.53 7.57 -10.08
N GLN A 342 -25.24 7.17 -8.84
CA GLN A 342 -24.74 8.01 -7.76
C GLN A 342 -23.96 7.15 -6.77
N GLY A 343 -23.09 7.77 -6.00
CA GLY A 343 -22.29 7.10 -4.99
C GLY A 343 -22.98 7.06 -3.64
N SER A 344 -22.24 6.55 -2.66
CA SER A 344 -22.58 6.64 -1.24
C SER A 344 -21.31 6.90 -0.44
N VAL A 345 -21.44 7.47 0.75
CA VAL A 345 -20.28 7.76 1.60
C VAL A 345 -19.80 6.45 2.24
N ALA A 346 -18.57 6.04 1.90
CA ALA A 346 -17.92 4.88 2.51
C ALA A 346 -17.29 5.27 3.86
N ILE A 347 -16.65 6.44 3.91
CA ILE A 347 -16.09 7.02 5.12
C ILE A 347 -16.36 8.52 5.15
N ASP A 348 -16.94 9.00 6.24
CA ASP A 348 -17.17 10.44 6.47
C ASP A 348 -16.05 11.06 7.31
N GLY A 349 -15.26 11.95 6.69
CA GLY A 349 -14.18 12.64 7.38
C GLY A 349 -14.66 13.62 8.44
N LYS A 350 -15.87 14.17 8.30
CA LYS A 350 -16.47 15.05 9.31
C LYS A 350 -16.80 14.30 10.59
N ALA A 351 -17.36 13.09 10.46
CA ALA A 351 -17.63 12.21 11.60
C ALA A 351 -16.34 11.81 12.35
N GLY A 352 -15.24 11.65 11.62
CA GLY A 352 -13.93 11.32 12.20
C GLY A 352 -13.06 12.53 12.62
N GLN A 353 -13.53 13.76 12.40
CA GLN A 353 -12.77 15.01 12.58
C GLN A 353 -11.42 15.02 11.85
N TRP A 354 -11.46 14.77 10.54
CA TRP A 354 -10.28 14.85 9.69
C TRP A 354 -10.60 15.46 8.33
N THR A 355 -9.59 16.10 7.77
CA THR A 355 -9.63 16.79 6.47
C THR A 355 -8.47 16.35 5.60
N GLY A 356 -8.58 16.64 4.30
CA GLY A 356 -7.52 16.50 3.31
C GLY A 356 -7.25 15.05 2.98
N VAL A 357 -8.05 14.48 2.08
CA VAL A 357 -8.02 13.05 1.74
C VAL A 357 -7.31 12.85 0.42
N ASN A 358 -6.24 12.04 0.44
CA ASN A 358 -5.34 11.95 -0.71
C ASN A 358 -5.23 10.52 -1.24
N GLY A 359 -4.07 9.89 -1.17
CA GLY A 359 -3.86 8.51 -1.61
C GLY A 359 -4.71 7.50 -0.81
N LEU A 360 -5.18 6.47 -1.52
CA LEU A 360 -5.92 5.33 -0.98
C LEU A 360 -5.16 4.03 -1.26
N SER A 361 -5.27 3.06 -0.35
CA SER A 361 -4.82 1.70 -0.58
C SER A 361 -5.62 0.72 0.26
N PHE A 362 -5.85 -0.49 -0.27
CA PHE A 362 -6.37 -1.61 0.53
C PHE A 362 -5.22 -2.52 0.95
N ASP A 363 -5.30 -3.06 2.16
CA ASP A 363 -4.55 -4.27 2.48
C ASP A 363 -5.27 -5.52 1.94
N HIS A 364 -4.68 -6.69 2.17
CA HIS A 364 -5.24 -7.96 1.71
C HIS A 364 -6.45 -8.45 2.52
N TYR A 365 -6.84 -7.74 3.59
CA TYR A 365 -8.03 -8.00 4.40
C TYR A 365 -9.21 -7.07 4.02
N GLY A 366 -8.94 -6.03 3.23
CA GLY A 366 -9.93 -5.07 2.76
C GLY A 366 -10.02 -3.83 3.65
N ASN A 367 -9.09 -3.69 4.60
CA ASN A 367 -8.99 -2.47 5.39
C ASN A 367 -8.51 -1.33 4.48
N LEU A 368 -9.14 -0.17 4.63
CA LEU A 368 -8.83 0.98 3.80
C LEU A 368 -7.81 1.87 4.51
N TYR A 369 -6.70 2.15 3.83
CA TYR A 369 -5.67 3.08 4.26
C TYR A 369 -5.83 4.40 3.50
N VAL A 370 -5.83 5.50 4.24
CA VAL A 370 -6.00 6.85 3.70
C VAL A 370 -4.83 7.71 4.16
N VAL A 371 -4.14 8.35 3.21
CA VAL A 371 -3.22 9.45 3.53
C VAL A 371 -4.03 10.70 3.78
N ASN A 372 -3.84 11.27 4.97
CA ASN A 372 -4.42 12.54 5.36
C ASN A 372 -3.33 13.60 5.37
N PHE A 373 -3.26 14.43 4.33
CA PHE A 373 -2.13 15.35 4.16
C PHE A 373 -2.19 16.54 5.14
N ASP A 374 -3.37 17.12 5.36
CA ASP A 374 -3.58 18.24 6.31
C ASP A 374 -3.34 17.85 7.77
N ASN A 375 -3.47 16.55 8.07
CA ASN A 375 -3.35 16.00 9.41
C ASN A 375 -2.07 15.16 9.60
N TYR A 376 -1.14 15.22 8.63
CA TYR A 376 0.20 14.62 8.69
C TYR A 376 0.20 13.16 9.12
N ARG A 377 -0.74 12.35 8.63
CA ARG A 377 -0.91 10.96 9.09
C ARG A 377 -1.47 10.03 8.02
N VAL A 378 -1.30 8.73 8.25
CA VAL A 378 -2.07 7.68 7.57
C VAL A 378 -3.03 7.05 8.57
N ARG A 379 -4.28 6.89 8.15
CA ARG A 379 -5.31 6.19 8.92
C ARG A 379 -5.68 4.87 8.24
N ARG A 380 -5.82 3.82 9.04
CA ARG A 380 -6.42 2.54 8.64
C ARG A 380 -7.85 2.50 9.15
N PHE A 381 -8.77 2.09 8.30
CA PHE A 381 -10.16 1.86 8.64
C PHE A 381 -10.43 0.38 8.49
N ASP A 382 -10.89 -0.26 9.57
CA ASP A 382 -11.06 -1.71 9.61
C ASP A 382 -12.38 -2.10 8.94
N LEU A 383 -12.33 -3.09 8.05
CA LEU A 383 -13.50 -3.57 7.33
C LEU A 383 -14.39 -4.38 8.28
N MET A 384 -15.65 -4.00 8.36
CA MET A 384 -16.68 -4.67 9.15
C MET A 384 -17.56 -5.49 8.20
N LYS A 385 -17.86 -6.72 8.62
CA LYS A 385 -18.78 -7.64 7.95
C LYS A 385 -20.15 -7.56 8.57
#